data_AF-A0A969GD70-F1
#
_entry.id   AF-A0A969GD70-F1
#
_cell.length_a   1.000
_cell.length_b   1.000
_cell.length_c   1.000
_cell.angle_alpha   90.00
_cell.angle_beta   90.00
_cell.angle_gamma   90.00
#
_symmetry.space_group_name_H-M   'P 1'
#
loop_
_entity.id
_entity.type
_entity.pdbx_description
1 polymer ?
#
loop_
_entity_poly.entity_id
_entity_poly.type
_entity_poly.pdbx_seq_one_letter_code
_entity_poly.pdbx_strand_id
1 'polypeptide(L)'
;MELFEVGQYEGNSVSMAEYLRTFVSRGEVTMISECTEEEFAKIELRSPNFLSLFQIIRLQEPREDLEKIIIEKVNQIANTRNIIIENEAIEETIRLNRRYTPYSGFPGKPIRFLESIILNQNRKVNKNKSKKSKITIDRGVAIQYFCEETGMPEFMVNPDKPMDLKAIQQFFSDNIFGQKAAVNSVTNLMASVKTALTRQGKPIASFLFVGPTGVEKRKWQRFWRNLCLEVMKKLYVSICRNFQRLIR
;
A
#
# COMPACT_ATOMS: atom_id res chain seq x y z
N MET A 1 11.91 14.25 8.48
CA MET A 1 12.14 14.38 9.95
C MET A 1 13.62 14.31 10.38
N GLU A 2 14.47 13.55 9.67
CA GLU A 2 15.84 13.26 10.11
C GLU A 2 16.69 14.50 10.44
N LEU A 3 16.58 15.59 9.67
CA LEU A 3 17.33 16.84 9.91
C LEU A 3 17.05 17.48 11.29
N PHE A 4 15.87 17.23 11.86
CA PHE A 4 15.45 17.72 13.17
C PHE A 4 15.83 16.78 14.32
N GLU A 5 16.20 15.54 14.01
CA GLU A 5 16.58 14.51 14.99
C GLU A 5 18.11 14.34 15.06
N VAL A 6 18.80 14.52 13.94
CA VAL A 6 20.26 14.43 13.84
C VAL A 6 20.92 15.61 14.57
N GLY A 7 21.93 15.28 15.40
CA GLY A 7 22.76 16.25 16.13
C GLY A 7 22.37 16.46 17.59
N GLN A 8 21.25 15.87 18.04
CA GLN A 8 20.82 15.94 19.43
C GLN A 8 21.45 14.82 20.28
N TYR A 9 22.07 15.18 21.40
CA TYR A 9 22.58 14.25 22.43
C TYR A 9 22.39 14.86 23.82
N GLU A 10 22.63 14.09 24.89
CA GLU A 10 22.31 14.48 26.29
C GLU A 10 22.96 15.79 26.80
N GLY A 11 23.79 16.48 25.99
CA GLY A 11 24.33 17.81 26.30
C GLY A 11 24.09 18.88 25.22
N ASN A 12 23.42 18.56 24.11
CA ASN A 12 23.13 19.52 23.05
C ASN A 12 21.75 19.23 22.43
N SER A 13 20.84 20.19 22.57
CA SER A 13 19.48 20.12 22.02
C SER A 13 19.35 20.71 20.62
N VAL A 14 20.41 21.35 20.10
CA VAL A 14 20.40 22.00 18.79
C VAL A 14 20.43 20.94 17.70
N SER A 15 19.36 20.88 16.91
CA SER A 15 19.28 20.02 15.73
C SER A 15 20.08 20.61 14.56
N MET A 16 20.48 19.76 13.61
CA MET A 16 21.15 20.21 12.38
C MET A 16 20.28 21.23 11.61
N ALA A 17 18.96 21.05 11.61
CA ALA A 17 18.03 22.02 11.02
C ALA A 17 18.20 23.42 11.61
N GLU A 18 18.32 23.54 12.94
CA GLU A 18 18.47 24.85 13.58
C GLU A 18 19.85 25.47 13.36
N TYR A 19 20.88 24.63 13.27
CA TYR A 19 22.20 25.10 12.87
C TYR A 19 22.16 25.70 11.45
N LEU A 20 21.49 25.04 10.51
CA LEU A 20 21.41 25.47 9.11
C LEU A 20 20.49 26.68 8.89
N ARG A 21 19.63 27.01 9.86
CA ARG A 21 18.64 28.10 9.76
C ARG A 21 19.25 29.42 9.28
N THR A 22 20.39 29.81 9.86
CA THR A 22 21.07 31.07 9.55
C THR A 22 21.64 31.09 8.13
N PHE A 23 22.16 29.95 7.65
CA PHE A 23 22.75 29.83 6.32
C PHE A 23 21.68 29.83 5.23
N VAL A 24 20.55 29.15 5.50
CA VAL A 24 19.39 29.14 4.60
C VAL A 24 18.75 30.53 4.53
N SER A 25 18.59 31.24 5.66
CA SER A 25 17.98 32.57 5.66
C SER A 25 18.81 33.63 4.93
N ARG A 26 20.14 33.49 4.94
CA ARG A 26 21.06 34.36 4.19
C ARG A 26 21.20 33.98 2.72
N GLY A 27 20.61 32.85 2.30
CA GLY A 27 20.76 32.32 0.93
C GLY A 27 22.17 31.77 0.64
N GLU A 28 22.99 31.54 1.66
CA GLU A 28 24.33 30.94 1.51
C GLU A 28 24.22 29.45 1.12
N VAL A 29 23.11 28.80 1.47
CA VAL A 29 22.80 27.42 1.10
C VAL A 29 21.42 27.36 0.44
N THR A 30 21.38 26.79 -0.75
CA THR A 30 20.12 26.40 -1.41
C THR A 30 19.83 24.94 -1.11
N MET A 31 18.60 24.64 -0.67
CA MET A 31 18.18 23.29 -0.32
C MET A 31 16.82 22.99 -0.92
N ILE A 32 16.66 21.76 -1.41
CA ILE A 32 15.38 21.17 -1.79
C ILE A 32 15.07 20.10 -0.75
N SER A 33 13.86 20.14 -0.20
CA SER A 33 13.40 19.18 0.82
C SER A 33 12.04 18.62 0.43
N GLU A 34 11.79 17.37 0.79
CA GLU A 34 10.48 16.74 0.70
C GLU A 34 9.96 16.44 2.11
N CYS A 35 8.66 16.62 2.30
CA CYS A 35 7.99 16.23 3.53
C CYS A 35 6.53 15.89 3.26
N THR A 36 5.97 15.03 4.09
CA THR A 36 4.53 14.76 4.12
C THR A 36 3.79 15.84 4.90
N GLU A 37 2.47 15.98 4.72
CA GLU A 37 1.64 16.91 5.51
C GLU A 37 1.72 16.62 7.03
N GLU A 38 1.86 15.35 7.42
CA GLU A 38 2.07 14.96 8.82
C GLU A 38 3.42 15.44 9.36
N GLU A 39 4.48 15.35 8.55
CA GLU A 39 5.80 15.86 8.93
C GLU A 39 5.84 17.38 8.92
N PHE A 40 5.17 18.03 7.97
CA PHE A 40 5.03 19.48 7.92
C PHE A 40 4.46 20.01 9.24
N ALA A 41 3.35 19.43 9.71
CA ALA A 41 2.75 19.79 11.00
C ALA A 41 3.70 19.54 12.19
N LYS A 42 4.42 18.42 12.19
CA LYS A 42 5.40 18.10 13.25
C LYS A 42 6.58 19.08 13.27
N ILE A 43 7.07 19.48 12.10
CA ILE A 43 8.16 20.45 11.97
C ILE A 43 7.70 21.80 12.54
N GLU A 44 6.51 22.28 12.18
CA GLU A 44 6.00 23.55 12.68
C GLU A 44 5.79 23.55 14.21
N LEU A 45 5.32 22.43 14.76
CA LEU A 45 5.19 22.25 16.21
C LEU A 45 6.55 22.26 16.94
N ARG A 46 7.60 21.73 16.31
CA ARG A 46 8.92 21.57 16.92
C ARG A 46 9.82 22.79 16.73
N SER A 47 9.75 23.42 15.57
CA SER A 47 10.51 24.62 15.21
C SER A 47 9.60 25.61 14.46
N PRO A 48 8.92 26.50 15.21
CA PRO A 48 8.03 27.48 14.62
C PRO A 48 8.76 28.42 13.65
N ASN A 49 8.10 28.75 12.53
CA ASN A 49 8.66 29.59 11.47
C ASN A 49 9.97 29.06 10.84
N PHE A 50 10.26 27.76 10.93
CA PHE A 50 11.34 27.18 10.13
C PHE A 50 10.92 27.06 8.66
N LEU A 51 9.68 26.62 8.44
CA LEU A 51 9.14 26.39 7.10
C LEU A 51 8.94 27.69 6.31
N SER A 52 8.90 28.85 6.98
CA SER A 52 8.86 30.15 6.30
C SER A 52 10.15 30.51 5.56
N LEU A 53 11.24 29.77 5.81
CA LEU A 53 12.50 29.90 5.06
C LEU A 53 12.43 29.24 3.68
N PHE A 54 11.38 28.48 3.40
CA PHE A 54 11.24 27.69 2.18
C PHE A 54 10.07 28.18 1.34
N GLN A 55 10.22 28.04 0.02
CA GLN A 55 9.09 28.10 -0.88
C GLN A 55 8.37 26.75 -0.87
N ILE A 56 7.13 26.73 -0.37
CA ILE A 56 6.34 25.51 -0.29
C ILE A 56 5.64 25.25 -1.62
N ILE A 57 5.99 24.14 -2.27
CA ILE A 57 5.31 23.63 -3.47
C ILE A 57 4.53 22.39 -3.07
N ARG A 58 3.19 22.50 -3.07
CA ARG A 58 2.31 21.36 -2.78
C ARG A 58 2.10 20.52 -4.04
N LEU A 59 2.65 19.31 -4.03
CA LEU A 59 2.45 18.34 -5.11
C LEU A 59 1.13 17.60 -4.89
N GLN A 60 0.19 17.79 -5.82
CA GLN A 60 -1.05 17.02 -5.84
C GLN A 60 -0.88 15.78 -6.72
N GLU A 61 -1.66 14.74 -6.42
CA GLU A 61 -1.75 13.57 -7.27
C GLU A 61 -2.27 13.97 -8.67
N PRO A 62 -1.58 13.57 -9.75
CA PRO A 62 -2.01 13.91 -11.11
C PRO A 62 -3.30 13.17 -11.46
N ARG A 63 -4.33 13.91 -11.88
CA ARG A 63 -5.64 13.34 -12.23
C ARG A 63 -5.72 12.88 -13.68
N GLU A 64 -5.34 13.74 -14.62
CA GLU A 64 -5.64 13.56 -16.05
C GLU A 64 -4.59 12.73 -16.82
N ASP A 65 -3.40 12.51 -16.26
CA ASP A 65 -2.30 11.79 -16.92
C ASP A 65 -1.75 10.59 -16.12
N LEU A 66 -2.44 10.19 -15.05
CA LEU A 66 -1.95 9.17 -14.12
C LEU A 66 -1.56 7.87 -14.85
N GLU A 67 -2.45 7.36 -15.69
CA GLU A 67 -2.29 6.07 -16.35
C GLU A 67 -1.15 6.12 -17.36
N LYS A 68 -1.05 7.22 -18.10
CA LYS A 68 0.03 7.48 -19.05
C LYS A 68 1.40 7.52 -18.36
N ILE A 69 1.50 8.24 -17.24
CA ILE A 69 2.74 8.32 -16.43
C ILE A 69 3.17 6.92 -15.96
N ILE A 70 2.22 6.10 -15.49
CA ILE A 70 2.49 4.74 -15.04
C ILE A 70 2.99 3.88 -16.20
N ILE A 71 2.28 3.89 -17.34
CA ILE A 71 2.64 3.11 -18.53
C ILE A 71 4.04 3.47 -19.02
N GLU A 72 4.34 4.76 -19.18
CA GLU A 72 5.64 5.23 -19.64
C GLU A 72 6.78 4.78 -18.72
N LYS A 73 6.60 4.94 -17.40
CA LYS A 73 7.62 4.52 -16.42
C LYS A 73 7.81 3.02 -16.36
N VAL A 74 6.73 2.25 -16.40
CA VAL A 74 6.79 0.79 -16.36
C VAL A 74 7.47 0.25 -17.63
N ASN A 75 7.16 0.80 -18.80
CA ASN A 75 7.81 0.42 -20.06
C ASN A 75 9.31 0.75 -20.05
N GLN A 76 9.69 1.91 -19.51
CA GLN A 76 11.10 2.28 -19.34
C GLN A 76 11.86 1.26 -18.47
N ILE A 77 11.26 0.82 -17.36
CA ILE A 77 11.83 -0.20 -16.46
C ILE A 77 11.91 -1.57 -17.15
N ALA A 78 10.86 -1.95 -17.89
CA ALA A 78 10.77 -3.25 -18.56
C ALA A 78 11.78 -3.41 -19.71
N ASN A 79 11.96 -2.35 -20.52
CA ASN A 79 12.91 -2.34 -21.64
C ASN A 79 14.35 -2.60 -21.20
N THR A 80 14.72 -2.08 -20.03
CA THR A 80 16.04 -2.30 -19.44
C THR A 80 16.30 -3.77 -19.08
N ARG A 81 15.26 -4.61 -19.01
CA ARG A 81 15.32 -5.97 -18.44
C ARG A 81 14.77 -7.07 -19.35
N ASN A 82 14.50 -6.78 -20.63
CA ASN A 82 13.98 -7.74 -21.62
C ASN A 82 12.68 -8.47 -21.17
N ILE A 83 11.81 -7.76 -20.45
CA ILE A 83 10.50 -8.24 -20.00
C ILE A 83 9.42 -7.49 -20.79
N ILE A 84 8.37 -8.19 -21.21
CA ILE A 84 7.16 -7.58 -21.79
C ILE A 84 6.12 -7.47 -20.68
N ILE A 85 5.46 -6.33 -20.60
CA ILE A 85 4.31 -6.13 -19.71
C ILE A 85 3.12 -5.82 -20.61
N GLU A 86 2.08 -6.62 -20.50
CA GLU A 86 0.85 -6.39 -21.26
C GLU A 86 0.08 -5.22 -20.65
N ASN A 87 -0.59 -4.44 -21.50
CA ASN A 87 -1.38 -3.29 -21.05
C ASN A 87 -2.46 -3.73 -20.04
N GLU A 88 -3.07 -4.90 -20.25
CA GLU A 88 -4.05 -5.49 -19.33
C GLU A 88 -3.50 -5.67 -17.90
N ALA A 89 -2.22 -6.01 -17.76
CA ALA A 89 -1.57 -6.15 -16.44
C ALA A 89 -1.42 -4.80 -15.74
N ILE A 90 -1.16 -3.74 -16.49
CA ILE A 90 -1.02 -2.36 -15.98
C ILE A 90 -2.39 -1.84 -15.55
N GLU A 91 -3.39 -1.96 -16.41
CA GLU A 91 -4.78 -1.57 -16.13
C GLU A 91 -5.31 -2.28 -14.89
N GLU A 92 -5.10 -3.60 -14.81
CA GLU A 92 -5.51 -4.40 -13.66
C GLU A 92 -4.79 -3.96 -12.39
N THR A 93 -3.48 -3.66 -12.46
CA THR A 93 -2.73 -3.14 -11.31
C THR A 93 -3.30 -1.82 -10.80
N ILE A 94 -3.64 -0.90 -11.70
CA ILE A 94 -4.24 0.40 -11.36
C ILE A 94 -5.61 0.18 -10.71
N ARG A 95 -6.45 -0.68 -11.30
CA ARG A 95 -7.77 -1.05 -10.79
C ARG A 95 -7.68 -1.63 -9.38
N LEU A 96 -6.78 -2.57 -9.14
CA LEU A 96 -6.56 -3.21 -7.85
C LEU A 96 -6.12 -2.21 -6.79
N ASN A 97 -5.14 -1.35 -7.10
CA ASN A 97 -4.65 -0.37 -6.14
C ASN A 97 -5.71 0.70 -5.82
N ARG A 98 -6.44 1.22 -6.82
CA ARG A 98 -7.50 2.21 -6.57
C ARG A 98 -8.59 1.65 -5.66
N ARG A 99 -8.92 0.38 -5.84
CA ARG A 99 -10.04 -0.27 -5.15
C ARG A 99 -9.71 -0.78 -3.76
N TYR A 100 -8.55 -1.40 -3.59
CA TYR A 100 -8.20 -2.14 -2.38
C TYR A 100 -7.14 -1.44 -1.54
N THR A 101 -6.44 -0.45 -2.09
CA THR A 101 -5.40 0.30 -1.38
C THR A 101 -5.59 1.83 -1.51
N PRO A 102 -6.81 2.39 -1.30
CA PRO A 102 -7.14 3.77 -1.64
C PRO A 102 -6.33 4.85 -0.89
N TYR A 103 -5.77 4.55 0.28
CA TYR A 103 -4.87 5.45 1.02
C TYR A 103 -3.44 5.42 0.45
N SER A 104 -3.29 5.49 -0.87
CA SER A 104 -2.01 5.27 -1.54
C SER A 104 -1.56 6.40 -2.44
N GLY A 105 -0.27 6.75 -2.31
CA GLY A 105 0.45 7.67 -3.19
C GLY A 105 0.60 7.12 -4.61
N PHE A 106 -0.44 7.33 -5.39
CA PHE A 106 -0.41 7.24 -6.84
C PHE A 106 0.41 8.41 -7.42
N PRO A 107 1.10 8.23 -8.56
CA PRO A 107 1.27 6.99 -9.35
C PRO A 107 2.33 6.02 -8.77
N GLY A 108 2.99 6.38 -7.67
CA GLY A 108 4.15 5.66 -7.16
C GLY A 108 3.89 4.21 -6.72
N LYS A 109 2.76 3.92 -6.05
CA LYS A 109 2.46 2.54 -5.58
C LYS A 109 2.30 1.54 -6.73
N PRO A 110 1.46 1.77 -7.75
CA PRO A 110 1.37 0.89 -8.93
C PRO A 110 2.72 0.64 -9.62
N ILE A 111 3.53 1.69 -9.78
CA ILE A 111 4.86 1.58 -10.40
C ILE A 111 5.75 0.67 -9.58
N ARG A 112 5.83 0.88 -8.25
CA ARG A 112 6.62 0.03 -7.35
C ARG A 112 6.12 -1.41 -7.32
N PHE A 113 4.80 -1.61 -7.36
CA PHE A 113 4.19 -2.92 -7.43
C PHE A 113 4.67 -3.67 -8.68
N LEU A 114 4.50 -3.07 -9.87
CA LEU A 114 4.95 -3.65 -11.14
C LEU A 114 6.47 -3.87 -11.16
N GLU A 115 7.24 -2.90 -10.67
CA GLU A 115 8.69 -3.04 -10.53
C GLU A 115 9.08 -4.25 -9.67
N SER A 116 8.36 -4.50 -8.58
CA SER A 116 8.61 -5.65 -7.71
C SER A 116 8.34 -6.98 -8.42
N ILE A 117 7.31 -7.05 -9.28
CA ILE A 117 7.01 -8.23 -10.12
C ILE A 117 8.18 -8.46 -11.09
N ILE A 118 8.59 -7.41 -11.81
CA ILE A 118 9.71 -7.45 -12.77
C ILE A 118 11.00 -7.93 -12.09
N LEU A 119 11.31 -7.42 -10.89
CA LEU A 119 12.51 -7.80 -10.14
C LEU A 119 12.48 -9.27 -9.70
N ASN A 120 11.33 -9.75 -9.25
CA ASN A 120 11.17 -11.13 -8.77
C ASN A 120 11.24 -12.16 -9.90
N GLN A 121 10.74 -11.83 -11.10
CA GLN A 121 10.82 -12.72 -12.25
C GLN A 121 12.26 -12.88 -12.77
N ASN A 122 13.06 -11.80 -12.79
CA ASN A 122 14.48 -11.87 -13.13
C ASN A 122 15.27 -12.80 -12.20
N ARG A 123 14.95 -12.81 -10.89
CA ARG A 123 15.60 -13.71 -9.91
C ARG A 123 15.29 -15.18 -10.17
N LYS A 124 14.08 -15.51 -10.63
CA LYS A 124 13.69 -16.89 -10.98
C LYS A 124 14.43 -17.37 -12.24
N VAL A 125 14.60 -16.50 -13.23
CA VAL A 125 15.34 -16.83 -14.47
C VAL A 125 16.83 -17.03 -14.22
N ASN A 126 17.47 -16.22 -13.37
CA ASN A 126 18.89 -16.40 -13.07
C ASN A 126 19.20 -17.69 -12.28
N LYS A 127 18.21 -18.28 -11.58
CA LYS A 127 18.37 -19.56 -10.86
C LYS A 127 18.21 -20.78 -11.77
N ASN A 128 17.37 -20.70 -12.79
CA ASN A 128 17.12 -21.79 -13.73
C ASN A 128 17.78 -21.45 -15.08
N LYS A 129 19.02 -21.91 -15.28
CA LYS A 129 19.84 -21.75 -16.51
C LYS A 129 19.27 -22.50 -17.74
N SER A 130 17.97 -22.47 -17.97
CA SER A 130 17.34 -23.20 -19.07
C SER A 130 16.23 -22.35 -19.71
N LYS A 131 16.51 -21.93 -20.96
CA LYS A 131 15.68 -21.17 -21.92
C LYS A 131 15.54 -19.66 -21.67
N LYS A 132 16.18 -18.88 -22.55
CA LYS A 132 15.94 -17.45 -22.81
C LYS A 132 14.55 -17.22 -23.44
N SER A 133 13.47 -17.64 -22.79
CA SER A 133 12.14 -17.17 -23.18
C SER A 133 11.95 -15.74 -22.65
N LYS A 134 11.51 -14.82 -23.52
CA LYS A 134 11.08 -13.48 -23.11
C LYS A 134 9.96 -13.66 -22.07
N ILE A 135 10.12 -13.05 -20.89
CA ILE A 135 9.12 -13.18 -19.83
C ILE A 135 8.02 -12.15 -20.10
N THR A 136 6.78 -12.60 -20.10
CA THR A 136 5.60 -11.75 -20.25
C THR A 136 4.86 -11.66 -18.92
N ILE A 137 4.51 -10.44 -18.51
CA ILE A 137 3.66 -10.17 -17.35
C ILE A 137 2.26 -9.87 -17.89
N ASP A 138 1.36 -10.83 -17.70
CA ASP A 138 -0.05 -10.74 -18.05
C ASP A 138 -0.91 -10.29 -16.85
N ARG A 139 -2.21 -10.13 -17.09
CA ARG A 139 -3.21 -9.80 -16.06
C ARG A 139 -3.25 -10.81 -14.92
N GLY A 140 -3.10 -12.11 -15.22
CA GLY A 140 -3.13 -13.19 -14.23
C GLY A 140 -1.97 -13.10 -13.24
N VAL A 141 -0.76 -12.82 -13.73
CA VAL A 141 0.44 -12.60 -12.92
C VAL A 141 0.25 -11.40 -12.01
N ALA A 142 -0.30 -10.29 -12.52
CA ALA A 142 -0.58 -9.10 -11.70
C ALA A 142 -1.54 -9.43 -10.54
N ILE A 143 -2.64 -10.15 -10.82
CA ILE A 143 -3.60 -10.60 -9.80
C ILE A 143 -2.93 -11.54 -8.79
N GLN A 144 -2.16 -12.52 -9.25
CA GLN A 144 -1.47 -13.47 -8.39
C GLN A 144 -0.52 -12.75 -7.43
N TYR A 145 0.35 -11.89 -7.96
CA TYR A 145 1.28 -11.12 -7.14
C TYR A 145 0.55 -10.16 -6.20
N PHE A 146 -0.59 -9.60 -6.61
CA PHE A 146 -1.40 -8.79 -5.74
C PHE A 146 -1.99 -9.61 -4.60
N CYS A 147 -2.46 -10.83 -4.84
CA CYS A 147 -2.90 -11.75 -3.79
C CYS A 147 -1.75 -12.16 -2.89
N GLU A 148 -0.55 -12.39 -3.43
CA GLU A 148 0.64 -12.72 -2.65
C GLU A 148 1.11 -11.54 -1.80
N GLU A 149 1.11 -10.31 -2.32
CA GLU A 149 1.50 -9.11 -1.59
C GLU A 149 0.42 -8.65 -0.65
N THR A 150 -0.85 -8.71 -1.00
CA THR A 150 -1.90 -8.22 -0.12
C THR A 150 -2.46 -9.28 0.78
N GLY A 151 -2.30 -10.57 0.47
CA GLY A 151 -2.99 -11.71 1.08
C GLY A 151 -4.50 -11.77 0.85
N MET A 152 -5.04 -10.94 -0.05
CA MET A 152 -6.42 -11.08 -0.50
C MET A 152 -6.60 -12.39 -1.29
N PRO A 153 -7.70 -13.12 -1.06
CA PRO A 153 -7.97 -14.30 -1.85
C PRO A 153 -8.38 -13.90 -3.27
N GLU A 154 -7.99 -14.71 -4.25
CA GLU A 154 -8.18 -14.38 -5.66
C GLU A 154 -9.65 -14.15 -6.03
N PHE A 155 -10.57 -14.93 -5.46
CA PHE A 155 -12.00 -14.76 -5.69
C PHE A 155 -12.53 -13.38 -5.23
N MET A 156 -11.84 -12.68 -4.33
CA MET A 156 -12.22 -11.32 -3.91
C MET A 156 -11.78 -10.26 -4.90
N VAL A 157 -10.64 -10.45 -5.56
CA VAL A 157 -10.00 -9.42 -6.40
C VAL A 157 -10.23 -9.64 -7.89
N ASN A 158 -10.28 -10.89 -8.35
CA ASN A 158 -10.43 -11.27 -9.76
C ASN A 158 -11.92 -11.26 -10.18
N PRO A 159 -12.37 -10.33 -11.04
CA PRO A 159 -13.75 -10.23 -11.49
C PRO A 159 -14.32 -11.53 -12.08
N ASP A 160 -13.47 -12.34 -12.72
CA ASP A 160 -13.88 -13.53 -13.46
C ASP A 160 -14.14 -14.74 -12.55
N LYS A 161 -13.69 -14.66 -11.29
CA LYS A 161 -13.93 -15.70 -10.28
C LYS A 161 -15.16 -15.36 -9.44
N PRO A 162 -16.21 -16.22 -9.46
CA PRO A 162 -17.38 -16.01 -8.63
C PRO A 162 -17.04 -16.23 -7.15
N MET A 163 -17.76 -15.50 -6.30
CA MET A 163 -17.72 -15.70 -4.85
C MET A 163 -18.90 -16.60 -4.46
N ASP A 164 -18.62 -17.82 -4.02
CA ASP A 164 -19.67 -18.70 -3.48
C ASP A 164 -20.02 -18.27 -2.06
N LEU A 165 -21.07 -17.46 -1.95
CA LEU A 165 -21.57 -16.97 -0.66
C LEU A 165 -22.04 -18.11 0.24
N LYS A 166 -22.62 -19.18 -0.31
CA LYS A 166 -23.13 -20.30 0.50
C LYS A 166 -21.99 -21.08 1.11
N ALA A 167 -20.96 -21.40 0.31
CA ALA A 167 -19.77 -22.08 0.80
C ALA A 167 -19.05 -21.26 1.89
N ILE A 168 -18.94 -19.95 1.70
CA ILE A 168 -18.32 -19.06 2.70
C ILE A 168 -19.16 -19.00 3.98
N GLN A 169 -20.48 -18.86 3.88
CA GLN A 169 -21.37 -18.88 5.05
C GLN A 169 -21.31 -20.20 5.81
N GLN A 170 -21.25 -21.34 5.09
CA GLN A 170 -21.09 -22.66 5.70
C GLN A 170 -19.76 -22.75 6.44
N PHE A 171 -18.66 -22.35 5.79
CA PHE A 171 -17.33 -22.32 6.39
C PHE A 171 -17.30 -21.51 7.69
N PHE A 172 -17.94 -20.34 7.73
CA PHE A 172 -18.06 -19.57 8.97
C PHE A 172 -18.94 -20.24 10.02
N SER A 173 -20.06 -20.84 9.61
CA SER A 173 -21.02 -21.49 10.52
C SER A 173 -20.44 -22.74 11.18
N ASP A 174 -19.56 -23.48 10.50
CA ASP A 174 -18.89 -24.67 11.03
C ASP A 174 -17.82 -24.31 12.07
N ASN A 175 -17.25 -23.09 11.97
CA ASN A 175 -16.18 -22.63 12.85
C ASN A 175 -16.67 -21.70 13.98
N ILE A 176 -17.88 -21.16 13.87
CA ILE A 176 -18.44 -20.15 14.78
C ILE A 176 -19.86 -20.54 15.16
N PHE A 177 -20.02 -20.97 16.41
CA PHE A 177 -21.29 -21.49 16.89
C PHE A 177 -22.21 -20.37 17.39
N GLY A 178 -23.50 -20.45 17.01
CA GLY A 178 -24.55 -19.60 17.56
C GLY A 178 -24.53 -18.12 17.12
N GLN A 179 -23.70 -17.73 16.15
CA GLN A 179 -23.56 -16.32 15.72
C GLN A 179 -23.93 -16.07 14.25
N LYS A 180 -25.06 -16.63 13.80
CA LYS A 180 -25.55 -16.51 12.41
C LYS A 180 -25.65 -15.05 11.93
N ALA A 181 -26.12 -14.13 12.78
CA ALA A 181 -26.25 -12.71 12.42
C ALA A 181 -24.91 -12.02 12.14
N ALA A 182 -23.85 -12.39 12.88
CA ALA A 182 -22.49 -11.89 12.66
C ALA A 182 -21.89 -12.46 11.36
N VAL A 183 -22.10 -13.75 11.11
CA VAL A 183 -21.71 -14.42 9.84
C VAL A 183 -22.37 -13.77 8.64
N ASN A 184 -23.67 -13.53 8.69
CA ASN A 184 -24.40 -12.89 7.60
C ASN A 184 -23.90 -11.45 7.35
N SER A 185 -23.68 -10.68 8.41
CA SER A 185 -23.14 -9.31 8.30
C SER A 185 -21.77 -9.29 7.60
N VAL A 186 -20.87 -10.20 7.99
CA VAL A 186 -19.53 -10.29 7.41
C VAL A 186 -19.55 -10.76 5.96
N THR A 187 -20.34 -11.79 5.65
CA THR A 187 -20.42 -12.34 4.29
C THR A 187 -21.08 -11.37 3.30
N ASN A 188 -22.12 -10.65 3.73
CA ASN A 188 -22.75 -9.59 2.95
C ASN A 188 -21.80 -8.41 2.69
N LEU A 189 -20.97 -8.05 3.67
CA LEU A 189 -19.93 -7.06 3.47
C LEU A 189 -18.91 -7.54 2.43
N MET A 190 -18.41 -8.78 2.53
CA MET A 190 -17.47 -9.33 1.55
C MET A 190 -18.07 -9.31 0.13
N ALA A 191 -19.35 -9.67 -0.02
CA ALA A 191 -20.08 -9.53 -1.27
C ALA A 191 -20.09 -8.07 -1.77
N SER A 192 -20.39 -7.11 -0.89
CA SER A 192 -20.43 -5.68 -1.22
C SER A 192 -19.07 -5.15 -1.68
N VAL A 193 -17.99 -5.62 -1.05
CA VAL A 193 -16.60 -5.31 -1.45
C VAL A 193 -16.29 -5.91 -2.81
N LYS A 194 -16.70 -7.16 -3.06
CA LYS A 194 -16.52 -7.87 -4.33
C LYS A 194 -17.32 -7.24 -5.49
N THR A 195 -18.50 -6.69 -5.23
CA THR A 195 -19.36 -6.05 -6.24
C THR A 195 -19.10 -4.56 -6.41
N ALA A 196 -18.11 -3.99 -5.70
CA ALA A 196 -17.75 -2.57 -5.74
C ALA A 196 -18.89 -1.63 -5.27
N LEU A 197 -19.81 -2.13 -4.45
CA LEU A 197 -20.92 -1.34 -3.89
C LEU A 197 -20.51 -0.54 -2.64
N THR A 198 -19.24 -0.62 -2.23
CA THR A 198 -18.70 0.14 -1.10
C THR A 198 -18.37 1.58 -1.48
N ARG A 199 -18.65 2.51 -0.56
CA ARG A 199 -18.30 3.93 -0.73
C ARG A 199 -16.78 4.13 -0.77
N GLN A 200 -16.30 4.89 -1.75
CA GLN A 200 -14.91 5.32 -1.83
C GLN A 200 -14.57 6.33 -0.71
N GLY A 201 -13.31 6.36 -0.27
CA GLY A 201 -12.81 7.31 0.75
C GLY A 201 -13.19 6.98 2.19
N LYS A 202 -13.87 5.87 2.47
CA LYS A 202 -14.15 5.36 3.82
C LYS A 202 -13.49 4.00 4.04
N PRO A 203 -13.21 3.61 5.29
CA PRO A 203 -12.75 2.25 5.59
C PRO A 203 -13.71 1.23 4.97
N ILE A 204 -13.14 0.16 4.38
CA ILE A 204 -13.89 -0.92 3.74
C ILE A 204 -14.96 -1.48 4.69
N ALA A 205 -14.62 -1.61 5.98
CA ALA A 205 -15.57 -1.79 7.06
C ALA A 205 -15.01 -1.40 8.43
N SER A 206 -15.91 -1.06 9.35
CA SER A 206 -15.62 -0.90 10.76
C SER A 206 -16.54 -1.84 11.55
N PHE A 207 -15.95 -2.74 12.32
CA PHE A 207 -16.68 -3.69 13.16
C PHE A 207 -16.40 -3.42 14.63
N LEU A 208 -17.47 -3.30 15.42
CA LEU A 208 -17.42 -3.29 16.88
C LEU A 208 -17.99 -4.62 17.39
N PHE A 209 -17.14 -5.47 17.96
CA PHE A 209 -17.55 -6.77 18.50
C PHE A 209 -17.96 -6.64 19.98
N VAL A 210 -19.27 -6.60 20.25
CA VAL A 210 -19.87 -6.45 21.61
C VAL A 210 -20.50 -7.76 22.10
N GLY A 211 -20.64 -7.95 23.42
CA GLY A 211 -21.20 -9.17 24.06
C GLY A 211 -20.60 -9.51 25.44
N PRO A 212 -21.06 -10.59 26.10
CA PRO A 212 -20.55 -11.02 27.40
C PRO A 212 -19.10 -11.57 27.34
N THR A 213 -18.48 -11.83 28.49
CA THR A 213 -17.19 -12.53 28.59
C THR A 213 -17.39 -14.03 28.30
N GLY A 214 -16.45 -14.67 27.60
CA GLY A 214 -16.52 -16.11 27.29
C GLY A 214 -17.14 -16.48 25.94
N VAL A 215 -17.80 -15.55 25.24
CA VAL A 215 -18.23 -15.78 23.85
C VAL A 215 -17.03 -15.73 22.91
N GLU A 216 -17.09 -16.47 21.81
CA GLU A 216 -16.03 -16.64 20.79
C GLU A 216 -15.59 -15.35 20.05
N LYS A 217 -15.81 -14.16 20.61
CA LYS A 217 -15.34 -12.87 20.06
C LYS A 217 -13.85 -12.84 19.76
N ARG A 218 -13.03 -13.50 20.61
CA ARG A 218 -11.59 -13.64 20.34
C ARG A 218 -11.31 -14.55 19.14
N LYS A 219 -12.15 -15.57 18.89
CA LYS A 219 -12.07 -16.37 17.66
C LYS A 219 -12.51 -15.52 16.46
N TRP A 220 -13.60 -14.75 16.55
CA TRP A 220 -13.99 -13.77 15.53
C TRP A 220 -12.89 -12.79 15.21
N GLN A 221 -12.29 -12.17 16.22
CA GLN A 221 -11.17 -11.28 16.04
C GLN A 221 -10.02 -12.02 15.38
N ARG A 222 -9.59 -13.20 15.85
CA ARG A 222 -8.49 -13.95 15.25
C ARG A 222 -8.79 -14.42 13.82
N PHE A 223 -10.03 -14.76 13.52
CA PHE A 223 -10.48 -15.28 12.23
C PHE A 223 -10.69 -14.16 11.22
N TRP A 224 -11.39 -13.09 11.60
CA TRP A 224 -11.44 -11.82 10.88
C TRP A 224 -10.05 -11.27 10.68
N ARG A 225 -9.20 -11.35 11.70
CA ARG A 225 -7.79 -10.96 11.61
C ARG A 225 -6.97 -11.96 10.82
N ASN A 226 -7.33 -13.22 10.61
CA ASN A 226 -6.60 -14.07 9.66
C ASN A 226 -7.07 -13.79 8.23
N LEU A 227 -8.37 -13.64 8.03
CA LEU A 227 -8.97 -13.20 6.77
C LEU A 227 -8.53 -11.78 6.39
N CYS A 228 -8.35 -10.88 7.36
CA CYS A 228 -7.95 -9.49 7.18
C CYS A 228 -6.45 -9.24 7.41
N LEU A 229 -5.70 -10.01 8.20
CA LEU A 229 -4.23 -9.88 8.27
C LEU A 229 -3.58 -10.59 7.11
N GLU A 230 -4.17 -11.61 6.49
CA GLU A 230 -3.69 -11.99 5.17
C GLU A 230 -3.77 -10.72 4.30
N VAL A 231 -4.94 -10.04 4.29
CA VAL A 231 -5.27 -8.77 3.59
C VAL A 231 -4.50 -7.50 4.02
N MET A 232 -4.01 -7.42 5.27
CA MET A 232 -3.49 -6.18 5.89
C MET A 232 -2.09 -6.33 6.50
N LYS A 233 -1.62 -7.52 6.92
CA LYS A 233 -0.24 -7.68 7.45
C LYS A 233 0.75 -7.29 6.39
N LYS A 234 0.55 -7.72 5.15
CA LYS A 234 1.54 -7.41 4.10
C LYS A 234 1.38 -6.02 3.52
N LEU A 235 0.19 -5.41 3.58
CA LEU A 235 0.01 -3.99 3.28
C LEU A 235 0.71 -3.09 4.32
N TYR A 236 0.60 -3.42 5.60
CA TYR A 236 1.30 -2.71 6.68
C TYR A 236 2.81 -3.00 6.67
N VAL A 237 3.23 -4.23 6.37
CA VAL A 237 4.66 -4.59 6.24
C VAL A 237 5.29 -4.02 4.95
N SER A 238 4.55 -3.80 3.86
CA SER A 238 5.07 -3.13 2.64
C SER A 238 5.20 -1.61 2.84
N ILE A 239 4.28 -0.99 3.60
CA ILE A 239 4.40 0.41 4.04
C ILE A 239 5.57 0.59 5.04
N CYS A 240 5.74 -0.33 5.99
CA CYS A 240 6.87 -0.28 6.94
C CYS A 240 8.22 -0.68 6.30
N ARG A 241 8.25 -1.59 5.31
CA ARG A 241 9.50 -1.95 4.61
C ARG A 241 10.00 -0.88 3.65
N ASN A 242 9.11 -0.10 3.02
CA ASN A 242 9.52 1.07 2.24
C ASN A 242 10.01 2.22 3.14
N PHE A 243 9.52 2.31 4.38
CA PHE A 243 10.07 3.24 5.38
C PHE A 243 11.47 2.81 5.86
N GLN A 244 11.71 1.50 6.09
CA GLN A 244 13.03 1.00 6.49
C GLN A 244 14.08 0.98 5.37
N ARG A 245 13.68 1.13 4.10
CA ARG A 245 14.60 1.24 2.96
C ARG A 245 14.94 2.67 2.57
N LEU A 246 14.21 3.65 3.11
CA LEU A 246 14.56 5.08 3.04
C LEU A 246 15.52 5.49 4.17
N ILE A 247 15.66 4.66 5.21
CA ILE A 247 16.53 4.87 6.38
C ILE A 247 17.74 3.90 6.32
N ARG A 248 18.22 3.57 5.11
CA ARG A 248 19.51 2.89 4.89
C ARG A 248 20.15 3.36 3.61
#